data_AF-A0A914CIP0-F1
#
_entry.id   AF-A0A914CIP0-F1
#
_cell.length_a   1.000
_cell.length_b   1.000
_cell.length_c   1.000
_cell.angle_alpha   90.00
_cell.angle_beta   90.00
_cell.angle_gamma   90.00
#
_symmetry.space_group_name_H-M   'P 1'
#
loop_
_entity.id
_entity.type
_entity.pdbx_description
1 polymer ?
#
loop_
_entity_poly.entity_id
_entity_poly.type
_entity_poly.pdbx_seq_one_letter_code
_entity_poly.pdbx_strand_id
1 'polypeptide(L)'
;MSDNDYSDIEIDVEESGNSQSALGSNDPNLSDSKRHARAQHNALERRRRDNIKDMYTSLKDEIPNFNSERASRAQILKKSIEQIQERNKDVEQLNQEVEQLEETNEKLRQELLALQEAIRNEGNETPQSEVVINGSQSQS
;
A
#
# COMPACT_ATOMS: atom_id res chain seq x y z
N MET A 1 9.71 18.35 11.57
CA MET A 1 9.55 19.24 12.73
C MET A 1 8.12 19.72 12.70
N SER A 2 7.41 19.48 13.80
CA SER A 2 5.96 19.59 13.96
C SER A 2 5.67 20.95 14.58
N ASP A 3 5.19 21.90 13.78
CA ASP A 3 4.58 23.13 14.29
C ASP A 3 3.06 22.97 14.17
N ASN A 4 2.54 22.18 15.10
CA ASN A 4 1.12 21.94 15.28
C ASN A 4 0.61 23.04 16.23
N ASP A 5 0.33 24.23 15.69
CA ASP A 5 -0.28 25.40 16.39
C ASP A 5 -1.75 25.11 16.75
N TYR A 6 -1.97 24.11 17.60
CA TYR A 6 -3.29 23.70 18.09
C TYR A 6 -3.63 24.29 19.47
N SER A 7 -2.88 25.29 19.94
CA SER A 7 -2.98 25.79 21.31
C SER A 7 -3.63 27.18 21.43
N ASP A 8 -4.74 27.45 20.74
CA ASP A 8 -5.62 28.57 21.14
C ASP A 8 -7.06 28.55 20.58
N ILE A 9 -7.74 27.40 20.62
CA ILE A 9 -9.19 27.36 20.38
C ILE A 9 -9.88 27.07 21.70
N GLU A 10 -9.88 28.06 22.60
CA GLU A 10 -10.92 28.14 23.62
C GLU A 10 -12.20 28.67 22.95
N ILE A 11 -13.05 27.74 22.50
CA ILE A 11 -14.45 28.04 22.18
C ILE A 11 -15.19 28.09 23.51
N ASP A 12 -15.19 29.25 24.15
CA ASP A 12 -16.12 29.53 25.23
C ASP A 12 -17.47 29.94 24.60
N VAL A 13 -18.30 28.95 24.29
CA VAL A 13 -19.70 29.16 23.86
C VAL A 13 -20.57 29.04 25.11
N GLU A 14 -20.43 30.01 25.99
CA GLU A 14 -21.44 30.33 27.00
C GLU A 14 -22.36 31.42 26.42
N GLU A 15 -23.25 31.02 25.49
CA GLU A 15 -24.47 31.80 25.24
C GLU A 15 -25.67 31.00 25.79
N SER A 16 -25.76 30.98 27.12
CA SER A 16 -27.02 30.76 27.84
C SER A 16 -27.98 31.91 27.53
N GLY A 17 -28.49 31.94 26.30
CA GLY A 17 -29.43 32.93 25.78
C GLY A 17 -30.84 32.34 25.69
N ASN A 18 -31.48 32.26 26.86
CA ASN A 18 -32.91 32.05 27.09
C ASN A 18 -33.81 32.13 25.83
N SER A 19 -34.40 30.99 25.46
CA SER A 19 -35.51 30.89 24.53
C SER A 19 -36.73 31.64 25.07
N GLN A 20 -36.83 32.95 24.85
CA GLN A 20 -38.11 33.66 24.97
C GLN A 20 -38.09 35.05 24.31
N SER A 21 -39.20 35.36 23.65
CA SER A 21 -39.61 36.64 23.05
C SER A 21 -39.12 36.93 21.62
N ALA A 22 -39.96 36.49 20.69
CA ALA A 22 -40.16 37.16 19.42
C ALA A 22 -40.69 38.59 19.66
N LEU A 23 -39.81 39.60 19.77
CA LEU A 23 -40.14 41.00 19.50
C LEU A 23 -38.87 41.72 19.03
N GLY A 24 -38.97 42.41 17.89
CA GLY A 24 -37.84 42.88 17.09
C GLY A 24 -36.84 43.73 17.86
N SER A 25 -35.64 43.19 18.05
CA SER A 25 -34.47 43.94 18.53
C SER A 25 -33.75 44.53 17.31
N ASN A 26 -34.09 45.78 16.97
CA ASN A 26 -33.36 46.61 16.00
C ASN A 26 -32.02 47.10 16.59
N ASP A 27 -31.19 46.20 17.13
CA ASP A 27 -29.82 46.54 17.50
C ASP A 27 -28.90 46.24 16.31
N PRO A 28 -28.43 47.26 15.57
CA PRO A 28 -27.59 47.06 14.40
C PRO A 28 -26.27 46.35 14.74
N ASN A 29 -25.77 46.49 15.98
CA ASN A 29 -24.45 46.00 16.37
C ASN A 29 -24.44 44.47 16.63
N LEU A 30 -25.53 43.93 17.22
CA LEU A 30 -25.71 42.46 17.34
C LEU A 30 -25.97 41.78 15.99
N SER A 31 -26.65 42.47 15.08
CA SER A 31 -26.85 41.99 13.70
C SER A 31 -25.52 41.86 12.97
N ASP A 32 -24.62 42.83 13.14
CA ASP A 32 -23.31 42.86 12.50
C ASP A 32 -22.37 41.78 13.04
N SER A 33 -22.35 41.55 14.35
CA SER A 33 -21.60 40.42 14.95
C SER A 33 -22.10 39.06 14.43
N LYS A 34 -23.42 38.84 14.40
CA LYS A 34 -24.03 37.61 13.85
C LYS A 34 -23.80 37.45 12.34
N ARG A 35 -23.67 38.55 11.59
CA ARG A 35 -23.30 38.54 10.16
C ARG A 35 -21.84 38.18 9.98
N HIS A 36 -20.96 38.75 10.80
CA HIS A 36 -19.52 38.48 10.77
C HIS A 36 -19.21 37.01 11.12
N ALA A 37 -19.82 36.46 12.17
CA ALA A 37 -19.68 35.04 12.53
C ALA A 37 -20.13 34.11 11.38
N ARG A 38 -21.25 34.42 10.72
CA ARG A 38 -21.72 33.69 9.54
C ARG A 38 -20.76 33.81 8.35
N ALA A 39 -20.18 34.99 8.13
CA ALA A 39 -19.21 35.20 7.06
C ALA A 39 -17.92 34.39 7.29
N GLN A 40 -17.41 34.38 8.52
CA GLN A 40 -16.25 33.56 8.90
C GLN A 40 -16.52 32.07 8.72
N HIS A 41 -17.66 31.57 9.21
CA HIS A 41 -18.06 30.18 9.02
C HIS A 41 -18.15 29.81 7.52
N ASN A 42 -18.74 30.69 6.70
CA ASN A 42 -18.82 30.48 5.25
C ASN A 42 -17.44 30.47 4.57
N ALA A 43 -16.51 31.30 5.04
CA ALA A 43 -15.14 31.33 4.54
C ALA A 43 -14.40 30.03 4.88
N LEU A 44 -14.54 29.55 6.13
CA LEU A 44 -13.95 28.29 6.58
C LEU A 44 -14.47 27.10 5.76
N GLU A 45 -15.79 27.02 5.56
CA GLU A 45 -16.38 25.93 4.79
C GLU A 45 -16.02 25.99 3.29
N ARG A 46 -15.78 27.18 2.72
CA ARG A 46 -15.20 27.30 1.37
C ARG A 46 -13.80 26.68 1.32
N ARG A 47 -12.92 27.06 2.25
CA ARG A 47 -11.56 26.47 2.34
C ARG A 47 -11.60 24.95 2.51
N ARG A 48 -12.52 24.42 3.32
CA ARG A 48 -12.72 22.97 3.49
C ARG A 48 -13.12 22.30 2.18
N ARG A 49 -14.08 22.90 1.44
CA ARG A 49 -14.53 22.37 0.14
C ARG A 49 -13.42 22.39 -0.92
N ASP A 50 -12.60 23.43 -0.94
CA ASP A 50 -11.47 23.54 -1.86
C ASP A 50 -10.43 22.47 -1.55
N ASN A 51 -10.07 22.28 -0.27
CA ASN A 51 -9.16 21.21 0.14
C ASN A 51 -9.67 19.81 -0.28
N ILE A 52 -10.97 19.53 -0.05
CA ILE A 52 -11.56 18.26 -0.49
C ILE A 52 -11.49 18.11 -2.01
N LYS A 53 -11.73 19.19 -2.76
CA LYS A 53 -11.64 19.17 -4.23
C LYS A 53 -10.22 18.85 -4.70
N ASP A 54 -9.21 19.40 -4.03
CA ASP A 54 -7.81 19.12 -4.33
C ASP A 54 -7.45 17.66 -4.00
N MET A 55 -7.96 17.12 -2.90
CA MET A 55 -7.81 15.69 -2.57
C MET A 55 -8.45 14.78 -3.62
N TYR A 56 -9.63 15.12 -4.14
CA TYR A 56 -10.26 14.34 -5.23
C TYR A 56 -9.46 14.41 -6.52
N THR A 57 -8.81 15.54 -6.81
CA THR A 57 -7.96 15.71 -7.99
C THR A 57 -6.70 14.87 -7.85
N SER A 58 -6.04 14.94 -6.69
CA SER A 58 -4.87 14.11 -6.39
C SER A 58 -5.21 12.61 -6.47
N LEU A 59 -6.33 12.19 -5.87
CA LEU A 59 -6.79 10.81 -5.92
C LEU A 59 -7.05 10.35 -7.37
N LYS A 60 -7.63 11.21 -8.21
CA LYS A 60 -7.88 10.90 -9.61
C LYS A 60 -6.57 10.63 -10.35
N ASP A 61 -5.54 11.42 -10.11
CA ASP A 61 -4.25 11.35 -10.80
C ASP A 61 -3.45 10.09 -10.40
N GLU A 62 -3.68 9.57 -9.20
CA GLU A 62 -3.10 8.29 -8.71
C GLU A 62 -3.73 7.05 -9.36
N ILE A 63 -4.88 7.18 -10.05
CA ILE A 63 -5.54 6.04 -10.69
C ILE A 63 -4.95 5.84 -12.09
N PRO A 64 -4.26 4.71 -12.35
CA PRO A 64 -3.69 4.39 -13.65
C PRO A 64 -4.77 4.35 -14.76
N ASN A 65 -4.41 4.86 -15.94
CA ASN A 65 -5.24 4.82 -17.15
C ASN A 65 -6.63 5.49 -17.00
N PHE A 66 -6.82 6.36 -16.00
CA PHE A 66 -8.09 7.05 -15.76
C PHE A 66 -8.16 8.40 -16.49
N ASN A 67 -8.32 8.35 -17.81
CA ASN A 67 -8.30 9.52 -18.69
C ASN A 67 -9.67 10.23 -18.80
N SER A 68 -10.31 10.54 -17.68
CA SER A 68 -11.57 11.31 -17.68
C SER A 68 -11.33 12.74 -17.20
N GLU A 69 -11.15 13.67 -18.14
CA GLU A 69 -10.95 15.09 -17.86
C GLU A 69 -12.05 15.67 -16.94
N ARG A 70 -13.29 15.18 -17.10
CA ARG A 70 -14.47 15.56 -16.29
C ARG A 70 -15.02 14.41 -15.46
N ALA A 71 -14.15 13.65 -14.79
CA ALA A 71 -14.58 12.60 -13.86
C ALA A 71 -15.43 13.15 -12.70
N SER A 72 -16.58 12.53 -12.45
CA SER A 72 -17.38 12.84 -11.25
C SER A 72 -16.73 12.25 -9.99
N ARG A 73 -17.03 12.82 -8.81
CA ARG A 73 -16.56 12.30 -7.51
C ARG A 73 -16.90 10.82 -7.32
N ALA A 74 -18.12 10.42 -7.70
CA ALA A 74 -18.56 9.03 -7.61
C ALA A 74 -17.74 8.10 -8.50
N GLN A 75 -17.38 8.54 -9.72
CA GLN A 75 -16.52 7.76 -10.61
C GLN A 75 -15.10 7.63 -10.07
N ILE A 76 -14.52 8.70 -9.53
CA ILE A 76 -13.19 8.67 -8.90
C ILE A 76 -13.17 7.65 -7.77
N LEU A 77 -14.15 7.70 -6.85
CA LEU A 77 -14.24 6.74 -5.75
C LEU A 77 -14.42 5.30 -6.24
N LYS A 78 -15.35 5.08 -7.19
CA LYS A 78 -15.61 3.75 -7.74
C LYS A 78 -14.35 3.15 -8.36
N LYS A 79 -13.66 3.93 -9.20
CA LYS A 79 -12.46 3.45 -9.88
C LYS A 79 -11.29 3.26 -8.92
N SER A 80 -11.18 4.08 -7.88
CA SER A 80 -10.19 3.88 -6.81
C SER A 80 -10.39 2.55 -6.10
N ILE A 81 -11.65 2.21 -5.75
CA ILE A 81 -11.98 0.93 -5.11
C ILE A 81 -11.64 -0.24 -6.04
N GLU A 82 -12.03 -0.17 -7.31
CA GLU A 82 -11.69 -1.19 -8.31
C GLU A 82 -10.17 -1.38 -8.40
N GLN A 83 -9.40 -0.28 -8.43
CA GLN A 83 -7.94 -0.35 -8.53
C GLN A 83 -7.29 -0.99 -7.31
N ILE A 84 -7.76 -0.68 -6.10
CA ILE A 84 -7.25 -1.31 -4.87
C ILE A 84 -7.55 -2.81 -4.87
N GLN A 85 -8.76 -3.19 -5.29
CA GLN A 85 -9.15 -4.61 -5.37
C GLN A 85 -8.32 -5.38 -6.40
N GLU A 86 -8.05 -4.79 -7.56
CA GLU A 86 -7.17 -5.36 -8.58
C GLU A 86 -5.74 -5.52 -8.07
N ARG A 87 -5.16 -4.44 -7.50
CA ARG A 87 -3.80 -4.48 -6.92
C ARG A 87 -3.66 -5.53 -5.83
N ASN A 88 -4.67 -5.72 -4.99
CA ASN A 88 -4.65 -6.75 -3.95
C ASN A 88 -4.64 -8.17 -4.55
N LYS A 89 -5.38 -8.39 -5.64
CA LYS A 89 -5.35 -9.67 -6.36
C LYS A 89 -3.99 -9.90 -7.03
N ASP A 90 -3.40 -8.86 -7.63
CA ASP A 90 -2.07 -8.96 -8.23
C ASP A 90 -1.03 -9.32 -7.18
N VAL A 91 -1.08 -8.70 -6.00
CA VAL A 91 -0.19 -9.03 -4.87
C VAL A 91 -0.38 -10.48 -4.44
N GLU A 92 -1.61 -10.96 -4.33
CA GLU A 92 -1.89 -12.36 -3.98
C GLU A 92 -1.33 -13.34 -5.02
N GLN A 93 -1.52 -13.05 -6.31
CA GLN A 93 -0.98 -13.88 -7.40
C GLN A 93 0.55 -13.88 -7.43
N LEU A 94 1.17 -12.72 -7.29
CA LEU A 94 2.63 -12.61 -7.25
C LEU A 94 3.22 -13.36 -6.05
N ASN A 95 2.57 -13.30 -4.88
CA ASN A 95 3.01 -14.07 -3.72
C ASN A 95 2.93 -15.59 -3.96
N GLN A 96 1.86 -16.07 -4.60
CA GLN A 96 1.73 -17.48 -4.98
C GLN A 96 2.80 -17.89 -6.00
N GLU A 97 3.11 -17.03 -6.98
CA GLU A 97 4.16 -17.27 -7.96
C GLU A 97 5.55 -17.35 -7.30
N VAL A 98 5.83 -16.44 -6.36
CA VAL A 98 7.06 -16.47 -5.57
C VAL A 98 7.19 -17.79 -4.81
N GLU A 99 6.15 -18.23 -4.10
CA GLU A 99 6.14 -19.51 -3.37
C GLU A 99 6.41 -20.70 -4.29
N GLN A 100 5.74 -20.77 -5.45
CA GLN A 100 5.94 -21.85 -6.43
C GLN A 100 7.36 -21.85 -7.01
N LEU A 101 7.93 -20.67 -7.27
CA LEU A 101 9.31 -20.53 -7.75
C LEU A 101 10.32 -20.92 -6.69
N GLU A 102 10.07 -20.59 -5.42
CA GLU A 102 10.90 -21.01 -4.30
C GLU A 102 10.90 -22.53 -4.13
N GLU A 103 9.73 -23.18 -4.15
CA GLU A 103 9.63 -24.64 -4.11
C GLU A 103 10.35 -25.32 -5.28
N THR A 104 10.19 -24.76 -6.49
CA THR A 104 10.82 -25.30 -7.69
C THR A 104 12.35 -25.16 -7.61
N ASN A 105 12.84 -24.01 -7.17
CA ASN A 105 14.28 -23.80 -6.96
C ASN A 105 14.84 -24.76 -5.91
N GLU A 106 14.11 -25.02 -4.83
CA GLU A 106 14.55 -25.94 -3.80
C GLU A 106 14.64 -27.38 -4.33
N LYS A 107 13.65 -27.84 -5.09
CA LYS A 107 13.68 -29.16 -5.75
C LYS A 107 14.89 -29.29 -6.69
N LEU A 108 15.12 -28.28 -7.53
CA LEU A 108 16.26 -28.27 -8.46
C LEU A 108 17.61 -28.28 -7.73
N ARG A 109 17.74 -27.57 -6.60
CA ARG A 109 18.95 -27.60 -5.77
C ARG A 109 19.18 -28.99 -5.18
N GLN A 110 18.12 -29.66 -4.70
CA GLN A 110 18.22 -31.02 -4.18
C GLN A 110 18.63 -32.03 -5.27
N GLU A 111 18.05 -31.92 -6.46
CA GLU A 111 18.44 -32.74 -7.62
C GLU A 111 19.90 -32.53 -8.01
N LEU A 112 20.37 -31.28 -8.04
CA LEU A 112 21.78 -30.98 -8.31
C LEU A 112 22.72 -31.59 -7.27
N LEU A 113 22.38 -31.50 -5.99
CA LEU A 113 23.18 -32.11 -4.92
C LEU A 113 23.21 -33.63 -5.08
N ALA A 114 22.07 -34.28 -5.31
CA ALA A 114 22.01 -35.73 -5.51
C ALA A 114 22.86 -36.19 -6.71
N LEU A 115 22.81 -35.46 -7.82
CA LEU A 115 23.64 -35.74 -9.00
C LEU A 115 25.13 -35.54 -8.72
N GLN A 116 25.50 -34.49 -7.99
CA GLN A 116 26.89 -34.26 -7.58
C GLN A 116 27.42 -35.39 -6.68
N GLU A 117 26.60 -35.89 -5.77
CA GLU A 117 26.95 -37.03 -4.93
C GLU A 117 27.07 -38.34 -5.73
N ALA A 118 26.15 -38.59 -6.67
CA ALA A 118 26.21 -39.74 -7.55
C ALA A 118 27.51 -39.76 -8.38
N ILE A 119 27.86 -38.63 -9.01
CA ILE A 119 29.11 -38.48 -9.77
C ILE A 119 30.34 -38.68 -8.88
N ARG A 120 30.33 -38.13 -7.66
CA ARG A 120 31.42 -38.32 -6.69
C ARG A 120 31.60 -39.79 -6.32
N ASN A 121 30.50 -40.52 -6.12
CA ASN A 121 30.54 -41.93 -5.73
C ASN A 121 30.97 -42.83 -6.90
N GLU A 122 30.53 -42.56 -8.13
CA GLU A 122 30.99 -43.27 -9.34
C GLU A 122 32.51 -43.09 -9.58
N GLY A 123 33.08 -41.93 -9.21
CA GLY A 123 34.52 -41.70 -9.29
C GLY A 123 35.37 -42.49 -8.26
N ASN A 124 34.74 -43.13 -7.27
CA ASN A 124 35.43 -43.87 -6.21
C ASN A 124 35.41 -45.40 -6.41
N GLU A 125 34.75 -45.90 -7.46
CA GLU A 125 34.67 -47.32 -7.82
C GLU A 125 35.54 -47.69 -9.04
N THR A 126 36.79 -47.22 -9.11
CA THR A 126 37.80 -47.97 -9.89
C THR A 126 38.20 -49.20 -9.07
N PRO A 127 37.85 -50.43 -9.49
CA PRO A 127 38.27 -51.62 -8.78
C PRO A 127 39.79 -51.74 -8.91
N GLN A 128 40.47 -51.93 -7.77
CA GLN A 128 41.81 -52.49 -7.75
C GLN A 128 41.72 -53.95 -8.22
N SER A 129 41.61 -54.15 -9.53
CA SER A 129 41.74 -55.45 -10.16
C SER A 129 43.19 -55.91 -10.01
N GLU A 130 43.37 -56.90 -9.16
CA GLU A 130 44.56 -57.73 -8.97
C GLU A 130 45.43 -57.87 -10.23
N VAL A 131 46.66 -57.37 -10.17
CA VAL A 131 47.74 -57.88 -11.02
C VAL A 131 48.40 -59.02 -10.24
N VAL A 132 47.79 -60.22 -10.27
CA VAL A 132 48.50 -61.45 -9.93
C VAL A 132 49.52 -61.70 -11.05
N ILE A 133 50.77 -61.30 -10.80
CA ILE A 133 51.90 -61.67 -11.65
C ILE A 133 52.17 -63.16 -11.39
N ASN A 134 51.49 -64.02 -12.14
CA ASN A 134 51.90 -65.41 -12.28
C ASN A 134 53.21 -65.45 -13.08
N GLY A 135 54.33 -65.43 -12.34
CA GLY A 135 55.66 -65.70 -12.88
C GLY A 135 55.72 -67.13 -13.40
N SER A 136 55.50 -67.29 -14.71
CA SER A 136 55.75 -68.53 -15.42
C SER A 136 57.23 -68.90 -15.33
N GLN A 137 57.45 -70.17 -14.99
CA GLN A 137 58.73 -70.86 -15.04
C GLN A 137 59.44 -70.65 -16.38
N SER A 138 60.78 -70.51 -16.35
CA SER A 138 61.63 -70.88 -17.47
C SER A 138 63.00 -71.35 -16.94
N GLN A 139 63.16 -72.66 -17.06
CA GLN A 139 64.35 -73.53 -17.12
C GLN A 139 65.73 -72.86 -17.14
N SER A 140 66.66 -73.36 -16.32
CA SER A 140 67.67 -74.39 -16.69
C SER A 140 68.44 -74.88 -15.47
#